data_AF-A0A2N7CHB9-F1
#
_entry.id   AF-A0A2N7CHB9-F1
#
_cell.length_a   1.000
_cell.length_b   1.000
_cell.length_c   1.000
_cell.angle_alpha   90.00
_cell.angle_beta   90.00
_cell.angle_gamma   90.00
#
_symmetry.space_group_name_H-M   'P 1'
#
loop_
_entity.id
_entity.type
_entity.pdbx_description
1 polymer ?
#
loop_
_entity_poly.entity_id
_entity_poly.type
_entity_poly.pdbx_seq_one_letter_code
_entity_poly.pdbx_strand_id
1 'polypeptide(L)'
;MKKPSKQWVEFGQLIDIIDIRIGKQQRKIIKLKKERQTVLNQIQTLWSQIEQEQITLKSLNVIHENNALERLFLRREDCKSHIESFFFEVSIKQQKNDVLASELEASEAKKKQLEKRKDALGELRELIRDKEP
;
A
#
# COMPACT_ATOMS: atom_id res chain seq x y z
N MET A 1 -27.99 -37.61 -20.70
CA MET A 1 -27.39 -36.71 -19.68
C MET A 1 -28.49 -36.29 -18.71
N LYS A 2 -28.42 -36.66 -17.43
CA LYS A 2 -29.36 -36.18 -16.40
C LYS A 2 -29.23 -34.65 -16.32
N LYS A 3 -30.34 -33.93 -16.44
CA LYS A 3 -30.35 -32.47 -16.23
C LYS A 3 -29.91 -32.19 -14.79
N PRO A 4 -28.97 -31.27 -14.55
CA PRO A 4 -28.63 -30.87 -13.19
C PRO A 4 -29.87 -30.40 -12.44
N SER A 5 -30.00 -30.80 -11.17
CA SER A 5 -31.08 -30.29 -10.32
C SER A 5 -30.99 -28.77 -10.23
N LYS A 6 -32.13 -28.08 -10.02
CA LYS A 6 -32.17 -26.63 -9.83
C LYS A 6 -31.23 -26.17 -8.70
N GLN A 7 -31.15 -26.97 -7.64
CA GLN A 7 -30.23 -26.78 -6.52
C GLN A 7 -28.76 -26.83 -6.94
N TRP A 8 -28.40 -27.71 -7.90
CA TRP A 8 -27.04 -27.80 -8.43
C TRP A 8 -26.59 -26.55 -9.18
N VAL A 9 -27.51 -25.96 -9.95
CA VAL A 9 -27.26 -24.71 -10.69
C VAL A 9 -27.12 -23.53 -9.73
N GLU A 10 -28.01 -23.42 -8.74
CA GLU A 10 -27.96 -22.38 -7.70
C GLU A 10 -26.68 -22.48 -6.87
N PHE A 11 -26.21 -23.70 -6.56
CA PHE A 11 -24.96 -23.92 -5.85
C PHE A 11 -23.73 -23.49 -6.67
N GLY A 12 -23.71 -23.79 -7.97
CA GLY A 12 -22.67 -23.31 -8.88
C GLY A 12 -22.58 -21.78 -8.92
N GLN A 13 -23.73 -21.11 -8.97
CA GLN A 13 -23.80 -19.64 -8.94
C GLN A 13 -23.19 -19.05 -7.66
N LEU A 14 -23.34 -19.71 -6.50
CA LEU A 14 -22.72 -19.27 -5.25
C LEU A 14 -21.18 -19.32 -5.31
N ILE A 15 -20.62 -20.37 -5.92
CA ILE A 15 -19.18 -20.50 -6.12
C ILE A 15 -18.68 -19.39 -7.06
N ASP A 16 -19.38 -19.17 -8.18
CA ASP A 16 -19.03 -18.13 -9.15
C ASP A 16 -19.04 -16.73 -8.53
N ILE A 17 -20.04 -16.44 -7.68
CA ILE A 17 -20.12 -15.17 -6.93
C ILE A 17 -18.90 -15.00 -6.01
N ILE A 18 -18.47 -16.06 -5.34
CA ILE A 18 -17.29 -16.01 -4.46
C ILE A 18 -16.02 -15.80 -5.28
N ASP A 19 -15.88 -16.45 -6.43
CA ASP A 19 -14.75 -16.25 -7.33
C ASP A 19 -14.66 -14.81 -7.85
N ILE A 20 -15.80 -14.23 -8.24
CA ILE A 20 -15.87 -12.81 -8.61
C ILE A 20 -15.40 -11.92 -7.46
N ARG A 21 -15.80 -12.23 -6.22
CA ARG A 21 -15.39 -11.47 -5.02
C ARG A 21 -13.90 -11.63 -4.72
N ILE A 22 -13.34 -12.83 -4.86
CA ILE A 22 -11.88 -13.08 -4.73
C ILE A 22 -11.13 -12.25 -5.77
N GLY A 23 -11.55 -12.30 -7.03
CA GLY A 23 -10.96 -11.51 -8.11
C GLY A 23 -11.03 -10.00 -7.86
N LYS A 24 -12.14 -9.50 -7.29
CA LYS A 24 -12.26 -8.10 -6.85
C LYS A 24 -11.26 -7.76 -5.74
N GLN A 25 -11.08 -8.62 -4.74
CA GLN A 25 -10.08 -8.40 -3.69
C GLN A 25 -8.66 -8.43 -4.25
N GLN A 26 -8.35 -9.36 -5.16
CA GLN A 26 -7.03 -9.44 -5.79
C GLN A 26 -6.69 -8.15 -6.55
N ARG A 27 -7.63 -7.61 -7.35
CA ARG A 27 -7.43 -6.33 -8.05
C ARG A 27 -7.22 -5.18 -7.07
N LYS A 28 -7.96 -5.15 -5.96
CA LYS A 28 -7.78 -4.14 -4.90
C LYS A 28 -6.38 -4.23 -4.28
N ILE A 29 -5.92 -5.43 -3.95
CA ILE A 29 -4.58 -5.66 -3.38
C ILE A 29 -3.49 -5.18 -4.34
N ILE A 30 -3.59 -5.49 -5.64
CA ILE A 30 -2.63 -5.03 -6.65
C ILE A 30 -2.58 -3.49 -6.69
N LYS A 31 -3.75 -2.83 -6.68
CA LYS A 31 -3.84 -1.37 -6.65
C LYS A 31 -3.18 -0.78 -5.39
N LEU A 32 -3.53 -1.31 -4.22
CA LEU A 32 -2.96 -0.87 -2.94
C LEU A 32 -1.44 -1.06 -2.87
N LYS A 33 -0.92 -2.19 -3.38
CA LYS A 33 0.54 -2.44 -3.46
C LYS A 33 1.23 -1.39 -4.33
N LYS A 34 0.67 -1.06 -5.48
CA LYS A 34 1.23 -0.03 -6.38
C LYS A 34 1.20 1.37 -5.76
N GLU A 35 0.10 1.72 -5.10
CA GLU A 35 -0.03 3.00 -4.40
C GLU A 35 0.97 3.10 -3.24
N ARG A 36 1.09 2.04 -2.44
CA ARG A 36 2.07 1.97 -1.35
C ARG A 36 3.50 2.10 -1.85
N GLN A 37 3.86 1.40 -2.93
CA GLN A 37 5.20 1.52 -3.52
C GLN A 37 5.49 2.95 -4.00
N THR A 38 4.50 3.62 -4.59
CA THR A 38 4.63 5.03 -4.98
C THR A 38 4.94 5.92 -3.77
N VAL A 39 4.24 5.71 -2.65
CA VAL A 39 4.48 6.48 -1.41
C VAL A 39 5.87 6.20 -0.85
N LEU A 40 6.31 4.93 -0.83
CA LEU A 40 7.66 4.57 -0.36
C LEU A 40 8.75 5.22 -1.22
N ASN A 41 8.58 5.24 -2.54
CA ASN A 41 9.52 5.92 -3.44
C ASN A 41 9.60 7.43 -3.13
N GLN A 42 8.45 8.07 -2.87
CA GLN A 42 8.42 9.49 -2.49
C GLN A 42 9.13 9.75 -1.15
N ILE A 43 8.94 8.87 -0.16
CA ILE A 43 9.64 8.95 1.13
C ILE A 43 11.16 8.83 0.91
N GLN A 44 11.61 7.89 0.08
CA GLN A 44 13.02 7.72 -0.24
C GLN A 44 13.61 8.96 -0.93
N THR A 45 12.87 9.57 -1.85
CA THR A 45 13.28 10.82 -2.51
C THR A 45 13.46 11.95 -1.49
N LEU A 46 12.51 12.14 -0.56
CA LEU A 46 12.61 13.16 0.48
C LEU A 46 13.80 12.91 1.41
N TRP A 47 14.07 11.66 1.78
CA TRP A 47 15.27 11.33 2.57
C TRP A 47 16.56 11.68 1.83
N SER A 48 16.60 11.46 0.52
CA SER A 48 17.76 11.84 -0.31
C SER A 48 17.93 13.37 -0.35
N GLN A 49 16.82 14.12 -0.40
CA GLN A 49 16.85 15.59 -0.34
C GLN A 49 17.31 16.10 1.04
N ILE A 50 16.86 15.47 2.13
CA ILE A 50 17.33 15.78 3.49
C ILE A 50 18.85 15.53 3.58
N GLU A 51 19.34 14.41 3.06
CA GLU A 51 20.78 14.11 3.06
C GLU A 51 21.57 15.16 2.28
N GLN A 52 21.09 15.58 1.11
CA GLN A 52 21.69 16.67 0.33
C GLN A 52 21.73 17.98 1.11
N GLU A 53 20.63 18.39 1.73
CA GLU A 53 20.58 19.62 2.53
C GLU A 53 21.49 19.53 3.77
N GLN A 54 21.61 18.35 4.39
CA GLN A 54 22.56 18.14 5.48
C GLN A 54 24.02 18.27 5.02
N ILE A 55 24.35 17.77 3.83
CA ILE A 55 25.67 17.95 3.22
C ILE A 55 25.92 19.44 2.96
N THR A 56 24.96 20.13 2.35
CA THR A 56 25.02 21.58 2.11
C THR A 56 25.28 22.32 3.41
N LEU A 57 24.48 22.08 4.44
CA LEU A 57 24.60 22.71 5.76
C LEU A 57 25.98 22.48 6.40
N LYS A 58 26.57 21.29 6.25
CA LYS A 58 27.91 20.97 6.75
C LYS A 58 29.02 21.64 5.95
N SER A 59 28.79 21.88 4.66
CA SER A 59 29.75 22.51 3.75
C SER A 59 29.72 24.05 3.77
N LEU A 60 28.67 24.65 4.36
CA LEU A 60 28.53 26.10 4.46
C LEU A 60 29.65 26.72 5.29
N ASN A 61 30.41 27.61 4.67
CA ASN A 61 31.51 28.36 5.28
C ASN A 61 31.29 29.86 5.11
N VAL A 62 32.05 30.66 5.88
CA VAL A 62 32.08 32.11 5.71
C VAL A 62 32.70 32.41 4.34
N ILE A 63 31.93 33.08 3.47
CA ILE A 63 32.39 33.53 2.16
C ILE A 63 32.78 35.01 2.29
N HIS A 64 33.79 35.45 1.55
CA HIS A 64 34.20 36.85 1.60
C HIS A 64 33.18 37.74 0.87
N GLU A 65 32.22 38.27 1.62
CA GLU A 65 31.14 39.12 1.12
C GLU A 65 30.74 40.18 2.16
N ASN A 66 30.01 41.22 1.74
CA ASN A 66 29.45 42.19 2.67
C ASN A 66 28.43 41.51 3.60
N ASN A 67 28.58 41.74 4.91
CA ASN A 67 27.82 41.05 5.96
C ASN A 67 27.96 39.52 5.92
N ALA A 68 29.15 39.01 5.62
CA ALA A 68 29.44 37.58 5.48
C ALA A 68 28.88 36.69 6.61
N LEU A 69 28.98 37.14 7.86
CA LEU A 69 28.47 36.39 9.01
C LEU A 69 26.94 36.30 9.01
N GLU A 70 26.26 37.44 8.85
CA GLU A 70 24.79 37.50 8.79
C GLU A 70 24.26 36.62 7.65
N ARG A 71 24.86 36.74 6.46
CA ARG A 71 24.50 35.93 5.29
C ARG A 71 24.75 34.44 5.49
N LEU A 72 25.82 34.07 6.20
CA LEU A 72 26.06 32.68 6.58
C LEU A 72 24.95 32.16 7.50
N PHE A 73 24.54 32.92 8.51
CA PHE A 73 23.45 32.51 9.41
C PHE A 73 22.14 32.34 8.66
N LEU A 74 21.80 33.27 7.76
CA LEU A 74 20.61 33.17 6.92
C LEU A 74 20.63 31.88 6.08
N ARG A 75 21.72 31.62 5.34
CA ARG A 75 21.86 30.39 4.54
C ARG A 75 21.75 29.11 5.39
N ARG A 76 22.31 29.11 6.60
CA ARG A 76 22.21 27.96 7.50
C ARG A 76 20.79 27.75 8.01
N GLU A 77 20.08 28.82 8.29
CA GLU A 77 18.69 28.76 8.75
C GLU A 77 17.76 28.31 7.62
N ASP A 78 17.97 28.79 6.40
CA ASP A 78 17.25 28.33 5.21
C ASP A 78 17.40 26.80 5.02
N CYS A 79 18.64 26.29 5.09
CA CYS A 79 18.90 24.85 4.96
C CYS A 79 18.20 24.04 6.07
N LYS A 80 18.23 24.51 7.33
CA LYS A 80 17.52 23.83 8.43
C LYS A 80 16.02 23.84 8.20
N SER A 81 15.45 24.96 7.78
CA SER A 81 14.02 25.08 7.50
C SER A 81 13.59 24.13 6.38
N HIS A 82 14.40 23.98 5.33
CA HIS A 82 14.17 22.97 4.29
C HIS A 82 14.22 21.54 4.83
N ILE A 83 15.21 21.21 5.66
CA ILE A 83 15.32 19.89 6.29
C ILE A 83 14.07 19.59 7.14
N GLU A 84 13.63 20.54 7.96
CA GLU A 84 12.44 20.41 8.79
C GLU A 84 11.17 20.23 7.95
N SER A 85 11.04 20.99 6.86
CA SER A 85 9.93 20.88 5.91
C SER A 85 9.89 19.50 5.27
N PHE A 86 11.01 19.00 4.73
CA PHE A 86 11.08 17.66 4.16
C PHE A 86 10.80 16.57 5.20
N PHE A 87 11.30 16.72 6.43
CA PHE A 87 11.03 15.77 7.50
C PHE A 87 9.55 15.71 7.88
N PHE A 88 8.88 16.86 7.90
CA PHE A 88 7.43 16.93 8.09
C PHE A 88 6.68 16.23 6.95
N GLU A 89 7.07 16.45 5.70
CA GLU A 89 6.49 15.75 4.55
C GLU A 89 6.70 14.23 4.62
N VAL A 90 7.89 13.77 5.02
CA VAL A 90 8.18 12.35 5.25
C VAL A 90 7.21 11.79 6.28
N SER A 91 6.98 12.49 7.38
CA SER A 91 6.09 12.06 8.46
C SER A 91 4.65 11.88 7.96
N ILE A 92 4.13 12.83 7.17
CA ILE A 92 2.81 12.72 6.55
C ILE A 92 2.74 11.50 5.62
N LYS A 93 3.75 11.31 4.78
CA LYS A 93 3.78 10.18 3.84
C LYS A 93 3.92 8.84 4.57
N GLN A 94 4.65 8.79 5.68
CA GLN A 94 4.76 7.61 6.51
C GLN A 94 3.40 7.22 7.09
N GLN A 95 2.65 8.18 7.64
CA GLN A 95 1.29 7.94 8.12
C GLN A 95 0.39 7.40 6.99
N LYS A 96 0.49 7.96 5.79
CA LYS A 96 -0.24 7.45 4.62
C LYS A 96 0.17 6.02 4.27
N ASN A 97 1.46 5.69 4.32
CA ASN A 97 1.93 4.32 4.10
C ASN A 97 1.35 3.35 5.14
N ASP A 98 1.24 3.76 6.40
CA ASP A 98 0.72 2.91 7.48
C ASP A 98 -0.78 2.63 7.31
N VAL A 99 -1.55 3.63 6.86
CA VAL A 99 -2.95 3.45 6.45
C VAL A 99 -3.07 2.46 5.29
N LEU A 100 -2.26 2.63 4.23
CA LEU A 100 -2.26 1.73 3.08
C LEU A 100 -1.85 0.30 3.47
N ALA A 101 -0.90 0.15 4.40
CA ALA A 101 -0.48 -1.15 4.92
C ALA A 101 -1.64 -1.85 5.65
N SER A 102 -2.35 -1.13 6.51
CA SER A 102 -3.51 -1.64 7.24
C SER A 102 -4.65 -2.05 6.30
N GLU A 103 -4.95 -1.23 5.29
CA GLU A 103 -5.97 -1.56 4.28
C GLU A 103 -5.60 -2.78 3.43
N LEU A 104 -4.32 -2.94 3.13
CA LEU A 104 -3.78 -4.07 2.40
C LEU A 104 -3.93 -5.36 3.21
N GLU A 105 -3.54 -5.34 4.49
CA GLU A 105 -3.70 -6.47 5.40
C GLU A 105 -5.18 -6.88 5.53
N ALA A 106 -6.08 -5.91 5.72
CA ALA A 106 -7.52 -6.17 5.77
C ALA A 106 -8.06 -6.79 4.48
N SER A 107 -7.56 -6.35 3.31
CA SER A 107 -7.96 -6.87 2.01
C SER A 107 -7.40 -8.28 1.76
N GLU A 108 -6.17 -8.56 2.19
CA GLU A 108 -5.55 -9.89 2.13
C GLU A 108 -6.26 -10.89 3.05
N ALA A 109 -6.60 -10.48 4.29
CA ALA A 109 -7.37 -11.30 5.21
C ALA A 109 -8.76 -11.65 4.64
N LYS A 110 -9.44 -10.67 4.03
CA LYS A 110 -10.74 -10.88 3.39
C LYS A 110 -10.66 -11.80 2.18
N LYS A 111 -9.60 -11.69 1.36
CA LYS A 111 -9.35 -12.61 0.25
C LYS A 111 -9.18 -14.05 0.76
N LYS A 112 -8.32 -14.24 1.77
CA LYS A 112 -8.08 -15.55 2.41
C LYS A 112 -9.35 -16.16 2.99
N GLN A 113 -10.22 -15.34 3.60
CA GLN A 113 -11.52 -15.80 4.09
C GLN A 113 -12.44 -16.26 2.96
N LEU A 114 -12.46 -15.56 1.82
CA LEU A 114 -13.25 -15.94 0.65
C LEU A 114 -12.72 -17.21 0.00
N GLU A 115 -11.40 -17.37 -0.10
CA GLU A 115 -10.76 -18.61 -0.59
C GLU A 115 -11.17 -19.80 0.28
N LYS A 116 -11.04 -19.71 1.61
CA LYS A 116 -11.49 -20.77 2.53
C LYS A 116 -12.97 -21.12 2.36
N ARG A 117 -13.83 -20.11 2.15
CA ARG A 117 -15.26 -20.34 1.91
C ARG A 117 -15.51 -21.03 0.57
N LYS A 118 -14.74 -20.68 -0.46
CA LYS A 118 -14.80 -21.36 -1.77
C LYS A 118 -14.42 -22.82 -1.63
N ASP A 119 -13.33 -23.11 -0.93
CA ASP A 119 -12.83 -24.48 -0.74
C ASP A 119 -13.87 -25.33 0.00
N ALA A 120 -14.43 -24.82 1.10
CA ALA A 120 -15.50 -25.50 1.83
C ALA A 120 -16.76 -25.76 0.99
N LEU A 121 -17.13 -24.81 0.11
CA LEU A 121 -18.24 -25.03 -0.84
C LEU A 121 -17.88 -26.06 -1.92
N GLY A 122 -16.62 -26.09 -2.36
CA GLY A 122 -16.12 -27.12 -3.28
C GLY A 122 -16.22 -28.52 -2.68
N GLU A 123 -15.81 -28.69 -1.42
CA GLU A 123 -15.95 -29.96 -0.69
C GLU A 123 -17.42 -30.37 -0.53
N LEU A 124 -18.29 -29.43 -0.14
CA LEU A 124 -19.73 -29.68 -0.04
C LEU A 124 -20.36 -30.06 -1.38
N ARG A 125 -19.86 -29.49 -2.49
CA ARG A 125 -20.28 -29.85 -3.84
C ARG A 125 -19.96 -31.33 -4.10
N GLU A 126 -18.72 -31.76 -3.93
CA GLU A 126 -18.36 -33.17 -4.17
C GLU A 126 -19.16 -34.14 -3.27
N LEU A 127 -19.41 -33.78 -2.01
CA LEU A 127 -20.24 -34.60 -1.10
C LEU A 127 -21.71 -34.74 -1.53
N ILE A 128 -22.30 -33.72 -2.16
CA ILE A 128 -23.67 -33.77 -2.67
C ILE A 128 -23.71 -34.60 -3.97
N ARG A 129 -22.68 -34.47 -4.81
CA ARG A 129 -22.54 -35.25 -6.05
C ARG A 129 -22.42 -36.74 -5.79
N ASP A 130 -21.69 -37.14 -4.74
CA ASP A 130 -21.54 -38.54 -4.33
C ASP A 130 -22.81 -39.13 -3.67
N LYS A 131 -23.78 -38.28 -3.29
CA LYS A 131 -25.04 -38.67 -2.66
C LYS A 131 -26.24 -38.73 -3.64
N GLU A 132 -26.09 -38.27 -4.88
CA GLU A 132 -27.11 -38.43 -5.92
C GLU A 132 -26.97 -39.81 -6.61
N PRO A 133 -27.98 -40.73 -6.55
CA PRO A 133 -27.99 -41.97 -7.33
C PRO A 133 -28.24 -41.76 -8.83
#